data_AF-A0A2N2ZIH7-F1
#
_entry.id   AF-A0A2N2ZIH7-F1
#
_cell.length_a   1.000
_cell.length_b   1.000
_cell.length_c   1.000
_cell.angle_alpha   90.00
_cell.angle_beta   90.00
_cell.angle_gamma   90.00
#
_symmetry.space_group_name_H-M   'P 1'
#
loop_
_entity.id
_entity.type
_entity.pdbx_description
1 polymer ?
#
loop_
_entity_poly.entity_id
_entity_poly.type
_entity_poly.pdbx_seq_one_letter_code
_entity_poly.pdbx_strand_id
1 'polypeptide(L)' 'GGRMFMEINEALGDETKKILLQYGYSEISVNRDINEKDRMVACLRP' A
#
# COMPACT_ATOMS: atom_id res chain seq x y z
N GLY A 1 1.08 -10.33 14.35
CA GLY A 1 1.14 -9.51 13.15
C GLY A 1 2.46 -8.79 12.93
N GLY A 2 2.70 -8.37 11.68
CA GLY A 2 3.86 -7.60 11.24
C GLY A 2 3.46 -6.49 10.27
N ARG A 3 4.20 -5.38 10.27
CA ARG A 3 3.96 -4.26 9.34
C ARG A 3 4.82 -4.45 8.09
N MET A 4 4.19 -4.33 6.93
CA MET A 4 4.84 -4.45 5.62
C MET A 4 4.86 -3.09 4.94
N PHE A 5 5.98 -2.79 4.30
CA PHE A 5 6.17 -1.61 3.47
C PHE A 5 6.70 -2.05 2.11
N MET A 6 6.14 -1.52 1.04
CA MET A 6 6.56 -1.85 -0.32
C MET A 6 6.51 -0.62 -1.22
N GLU A 7 7.46 -0.54 -2.16
CA GLU A 7 7.40 0.43 -3.25
C GLU A 7 6.45 -0.10 -4.34
N ILE A 8 5.69 0.80 -4.95
CA ILE A 8 4.78 0.50 -6.06
C ILE A 8 4.96 1.51 -7.19
N ASN A 9 4.53 1.13 -8.39
CA ASN A 9 4.36 2.09 -9.47
C ASN A 9 3.18 3.05 -9.16
N GLU A 10 3.28 4.29 -9.64
CA GLU A 10 2.27 5.34 -9.43
C GLU A 10 0.87 4.98 -9.93
N ALA A 11 0.77 4.13 -10.96
CA ALA A 11 -0.51 3.68 -11.48
C ALA A 11 -1.17 2.56 -10.65
N LEU A 12 -0.46 1.99 -9.67
CA LEU A 12 -0.86 0.77 -8.96
C LEU A 12 -1.37 0.99 -7.53
N GLY A 13 -1.51 2.24 -7.08
CA GLY A 13 -1.91 2.56 -5.69
C GLY A 13 -3.23 1.91 -5.29
N ASP A 14 -4.31 2.23 -6.01
CA ASP A 14 -5.66 1.72 -5.72
C ASP A 14 -5.78 0.20 -5.90
N GLU A 15 -5.15 -0.35 -6.94
CA GLU A 15 -5.20 -1.79 -7.21
C GLU A 15 -4.47 -2.59 -6.14
N THR A 16 -3.27 -2.15 -5.76
CA THR A 16 -2.48 -2.77 -4.68
C THR A 16 -3.25 -2.74 -3.36
N LYS A 17 -3.91 -1.61 -3.04
CA LYS A 17 -4.73 -1.49 -1.85
C LYS A 17 -5.89 -2.49 -1.84
N LYS A 18 -6.60 -2.65 -2.97
CA LYS A 18 -7.70 -3.62 -3.09
C LYS A 18 -7.21 -5.05 -2.89
N ILE A 19 -6.09 -5.42 -3.50
CA ILE A 19 -5.49 -6.74 -3.38
C ILE A 19 -5.11 -7.02 -1.92
N LEU A 20 -4.40 -6.10 -1.26
CA LEU A 20 -4.01 -6.25 0.15
C LEU A 20 -5.22 -6.43 1.07
N LEU A 21 -6.31 -5.69 0.82
CA LEU A 21 -7.56 -5.82 1.57
C LEU A 21 -8.18 -7.23 1.38
N GLN A 22 -8.19 -7.75 0.16
CA GLN A 22 -8.67 -9.11 -0.14
C GLN A 22 -7.81 -10.20 0.50
N TYR A 23 -6.51 -9.97 0.65
CA TYR A 23 -5.59 -10.89 1.34
C TYR A 23 -5.66 -10.80 2.87
N GLY A 24 -6.55 -9.97 3.42
CA GLY A 24 -6.77 -9.86 4.86
C GLY A 24 -5.78 -8.95 5.59
N TYR A 25 -5.07 -8.09 4.86
CA TYR A 25 -4.28 -7.03 5.48
C TYR A 25 -5.18 -5.88 5.94
N SER A 26 -4.82 -5.25 7.04
CA SER A 26 -5.49 -4.09 7.64
C SER A 26 -4.58 -2.86 7.64
N GLU A 27 -5.12 -1.69 8.00
CA GLU A 27 -4.37 -0.43 8.10
C GLU A 27 -3.57 -0.09 6.83
N ILE A 28 -4.19 -0.25 5.65
CA ILE A 28 -3.53 -0.05 4.37
C ILE A 28 -3.50 1.44 4.00
N SER A 29 -2.29 1.98 3.85
CA SER A 29 -2.03 3.38 3.47
C SER A 29 -1.16 3.45 2.23
N VAL A 30 -1.55 4.29 1.27
CA VAL A 30 -0.74 4.62 0.09
C VAL A 30 -0.13 5.99 0.31
N ASN A 31 1.20 6.05 0.32
CA ASN A 31 1.97 7.28 0.50
C ASN A 31 2.53 7.74 -0.84
N ARG A 32 2.51 9.06 -1.00
CA ARG A 32 3.02 9.76 -2.18
C ARG A 32 4.46 10.20 -1.99
N ASP A 33 5.18 10.32 -3.10
CA ASP A 33 6.51 10.91 -3.14
C ASP A 33 6.45 12.45 -3.18
N ILE A 34 7.62 13.08 -3.35
CA ILE A 34 7.77 14.54 -3.47
C ILE A 34 7.07 15.13 -4.72
N ASN A 35 6.78 14.30 -5.72
CA ASN A 35 6.08 14.68 -6.95
C ASN A 35 4.57 14.38 -6.86
N GLU A 36 4.07 14.11 -5.65
CA GLU A 36 2.67 13.76 -5.37
C GLU A 36 2.19 12.48 -6.08
N LYS A 37 3.11 11.59 -6.45
CA LYS A 37 2.81 10.32 -7.09
C LYS A 37 2.77 9.21 -6.06
N ASP A 38 1.79 8.31 -6.16
CA ASP A 38 1.73 7.13 -5.32
C ASP A 38 3.01 6.31 -5.48
N ARG A 39 3.71 6.02 -4.39
CA ARG A 39 5.02 5.35 -4.47
C ARG A 39 5.24 4.29 -3.42
N MET A 40 4.58 4.40 -2.27
CA MET A 40 4.73 3.39 -1.23
C MET A 40 3.39 2.95 -0.69
N VAL A 41 3.27 1.68 -0.35
CA VAL A 41 2.15 1.13 0.40
C VAL A 41 2.65 0.60 1.73
N ALA A 42 1.94 0.93 2.80
CA ALA A 42 2.14 0.39 4.13
C ALA A 42 0.87 -0.40 4.53
N CYS A 43 1.03 -1.57 5.14
CA CYS A 43 -0.09 -2.35 5.65
C CYS A 43 0.31 -3.20 6.86
N LEU A 44 -0.67 -3.66 7.61
CA LEU A 44 -0.49 -4.52 8.77
C LEU A 44 -1.10 -5.89 8.50
N ARG A 45 -0.33 -6.95 8.70
CA ARG A 45 -0.88 -8.31 8.74
C ARG A 45 -1.22 -8.63 10.19
N PRO A 46 -2.50 -8.88 10.54
CA PRO A 46 -2.88 -9.29 11.89
C PRO A 46 -2.13 -10.56 12.34
#